data_AF-Q5WK94-F1
#
_entry.id   AF-Q5WK94-F1
#
_cell.length_a   1.000
_cell.length_b   1.000
_cell.length_c   1.000
_cell.angle_alpha   90.00
_cell.angle_beta   90.00
_cell.angle_gamma   90.00
#
_symmetry.space_group_name_H-M   'P 1'
#
loop_
_entity.id
_entity.type
_entity.pdbx_description
1 polymer ?
#
loop_
_entity_poly.entity_id
_entity_poly.type
_entity_poly.pdbx_seq_one_letter_code
_entity_poly.pdbx_strand_id
1 'polypeptide(L)'
;MELYTRLQILKEAGTITDKAYRVTTQVVDEQVPDHLHENYAMLVTHLAMALTRIEQNEALTGPGDAVMEEVLASPHLPAAKEAVEKIESLVGEPLPKEEQQFLYMHFVSTFSSVS
;
A
#
# COMPACT_ATOMS: atom_id res chain seq x y z
N MET A 1 -5.04 -0.37 -16.59
CA MET A 1 -3.79 -0.24 -17.39
C MET A 1 -2.77 0.72 -16.77
N GLU A 2 -3.16 1.93 -16.33
CA GLU A 2 -2.23 2.96 -15.81
C GLU A 2 -1.37 2.46 -14.63
N LEU A 3 -1.98 1.79 -13.64
CA LEU A 3 -1.26 1.23 -12.49
C LEU A 3 -0.12 0.26 -12.87
N TYR A 4 -0.35 -0.64 -13.83
CA TYR A 4 0.68 -1.60 -14.26
C TYR A 4 1.82 -0.91 -14.99
N THR A 5 1.51 0.06 -15.86
CA THR A 5 2.54 0.88 -16.53
C THR A 5 3.39 1.62 -15.49
N ARG A 6 2.76 2.17 -14.46
CA ARG A 6 3.44 2.83 -13.36
C ARG A 6 4.36 1.89 -12.58
N LEU A 7 3.87 0.71 -12.19
CA LEU A 7 4.67 -0.31 -11.51
C LEU A 7 5.86 -0.76 -12.39
N GLN A 8 5.63 -0.92 -13.69
CA GLN A 8 6.69 -1.29 -14.63
C GLN A 8 7.78 -0.21 -14.70
N ILE A 9 7.41 1.07 -14.76
CA ILE A 9 8.37 2.18 -14.74
C ILE A 9 9.20 2.18 -13.46
N LEU A 10 8.56 2.00 -12.30
CA LEU A 10 9.27 1.96 -11.01
C LEU A 10 10.25 0.79 -10.95
N LYS A 11 9.86 -0.37 -11.49
CA LYS A 11 10.69 -1.58 -11.57
C LYS A 11 11.89 -1.36 -12.50
N GLU A 12 11.65 -0.83 -13.70
CA GLU A 12 12.70 -0.54 -14.69
C GLU A 12 13.70 0.51 -14.19
N ALA A 13 13.22 1.49 -13.42
CA ALA A 13 14.06 2.49 -12.76
C ALA A 13 14.84 1.94 -11.55
N GLY A 14 14.64 0.68 -11.16
CA GLY A 14 15.25 0.08 -9.96
C GLY A 14 14.74 0.67 -8.65
N THR A 15 13.62 1.41 -8.67
CA THR A 15 13.01 2.01 -7.48
C THR A 15 12.27 0.96 -6.64
N ILE A 16 11.78 -0.10 -7.28
CA ILE A 16 11.14 -1.24 -6.59
C ILE A 16 11.77 -2.56 -7.01
N THR A 17 11.76 -3.54 -6.11
CA THR A 17 12.30 -4.88 -6.40
C THR A 17 11.37 -5.71 -7.28
N ASP A 18 11.88 -6.82 -7.81
CA ASP A 18 11.07 -7.83 -8.50
C ASP A 18 9.96 -8.40 -7.62
N LYS A 19 10.24 -8.63 -6.32
CA LYS A 19 9.25 -9.15 -5.37
C LYS A 19 8.16 -8.11 -5.13
N ALA A 20 8.53 -6.86 -4.85
CA ALA A 20 7.59 -5.77 -4.64
C ALA A 20 6.68 -5.55 -5.85
N TYR A 21 7.24 -5.58 -7.07
CA TYR A 21 6.47 -5.51 -8.31
C TYR A 21 5.42 -6.63 -8.40
N ARG A 22 5.83 -7.90 -8.19
CA ARG A 22 4.92 -9.05 -8.29
C ARG A 22 3.80 -8.98 -7.25
N VAL A 23 4.15 -8.77 -5.98
CA VAL A 23 3.15 -8.73 -4.88
C VAL A 23 2.19 -7.57 -5.08
N THR A 24 2.69 -6.38 -5.45
CA THR A 24 1.82 -5.23 -5.67
C THR A 24 0.89 -5.43 -6.86
N THR A 25 1.38 -6.06 -7.94
CA THR A 25 0.55 -6.42 -9.10
C THR A 25 -0.59 -7.36 -8.68
N GLN A 26 -0.27 -8.38 -7.87
CA GLN A 26 -1.27 -9.29 -7.34
C GLN A 26 -2.31 -8.58 -6.46
N VAL A 27 -1.87 -7.63 -5.62
CA VAL A 27 -2.80 -6.80 -4.81
C VAL A 27 -3.71 -5.96 -5.70
N VAL A 28 -3.19 -5.39 -6.80
CA VAL A 28 -4.02 -4.66 -7.77
C VAL A 28 -5.06 -5.61 -8.37
N ASP A 29 -4.66 -6.80 -8.81
CA ASP A 29 -5.57 -7.77 -9.42
C ASP A 29 -6.66 -8.27 -8.46
N GLU A 30 -6.34 -8.41 -7.16
CA GLU A 30 -7.26 -8.97 -6.16
C GLU A 30 -8.14 -7.94 -5.46
N GLN A 31 -7.65 -6.70 -5.28
CA GLN A 31 -8.25 -5.73 -4.36
C GLN A 31 -8.66 -4.40 -5.02
N VAL A 32 -8.24 -4.13 -6.25
CA VAL A 32 -8.47 -2.82 -6.89
C VAL A 32 -9.43 -2.96 -8.07
N PRO A 33 -10.66 -2.42 -7.99
CA PRO A 33 -11.57 -2.42 -9.12
C PRO A 33 -11.05 -1.56 -10.28
N ASP A 34 -11.14 -2.05 -11.51
CA ASP A 34 -10.64 -1.36 -12.73
C ASP A 34 -11.04 0.12 -12.83
N HIS A 35 -12.29 0.42 -12.49
CA HIS A 35 -12.86 1.78 -12.56
C HIS A 35 -12.34 2.74 -11.47
N LEU A 36 -11.61 2.24 -10.48
CA LEU A 36 -11.00 3.01 -9.39
C LEU A 36 -9.47 3.10 -9.51
N HIS A 37 -8.86 2.64 -10.61
CA HIS A 37 -7.40 2.63 -10.75
C HIS A 37 -6.76 3.99 -10.48
N GLU A 38 -7.37 5.10 -10.91
CA GLU A 38 -6.86 6.45 -10.64
C GLU A 38 -6.85 6.79 -9.14
N ASN A 39 -7.91 6.42 -8.40
CA ASN A 39 -8.00 6.64 -6.96
C ASN A 39 -6.97 5.83 -6.15
N TYR A 40 -6.51 4.71 -6.70
CA TYR A 40 -5.55 3.80 -6.07
C TYR A 40 -4.10 4.08 -6.45
N ALA A 41 -3.83 4.99 -7.40
CA ALA A 41 -2.49 5.23 -7.92
C ALA A 41 -1.45 5.58 -6.83
N MET A 42 -1.81 6.44 -5.88
CA MET A 42 -0.92 6.79 -4.76
C MET A 42 -0.67 5.59 -3.84
N LEU A 43 -1.74 4.88 -3.44
CA LEU A 43 -1.66 3.71 -2.57
C LEU A 43 -0.79 2.61 -3.18
N VAL A 44 -1.01 2.30 -4.46
CA VAL A 44 -0.27 1.26 -5.20
C VAL A 44 1.21 1.62 -5.32
N THR A 45 1.53 2.91 -5.53
CA THR A 45 2.92 3.39 -5.50
C THR A 45 3.54 3.17 -4.14
N HIS A 46 2.85 3.58 -3.09
CA HIS A 46 3.36 3.48 -1.73
C HIS A 46 3.59 2.02 -1.34
N LEU A 47 2.65 1.13 -1.67
CA LEU A 47 2.77 -0.29 -1.41
C LEU A 47 4.01 -0.89 -2.06
N ALA A 48 4.26 -0.62 -3.35
CA ALA A 48 5.44 -1.14 -4.03
C ALA A 48 6.75 -0.64 -3.40
N MET A 49 6.79 0.62 -2.97
CA MET A 49 7.96 1.18 -2.27
C MET A 49 8.12 0.63 -0.86
N ALA A 50 7.03 0.46 -0.11
CA ALA A 50 7.03 -0.13 1.22
C ALA A 50 7.59 -1.56 1.20
N LEU A 51 7.09 -2.39 0.30
CA LEU A 51 7.57 -3.77 0.15
C LEU A 51 9.06 -3.83 -0.24
N THR A 52 9.53 -2.86 -1.02
CA THR A 52 10.95 -2.73 -1.36
C THR A 52 11.80 -2.41 -0.13
N ARG A 53 11.38 -1.44 0.69
CA ARG A 53 12.07 -1.10 1.95
C ARG A 53 12.10 -2.27 2.92
N ILE A 54 10.99 -2.98 3.06
CA ILE A 54 10.87 -4.17 3.92
C ILE A 54 11.87 -5.24 3.47
N GLU A 55 11.93 -5.53 2.18
CA GLU A 55 12.89 -6.50 1.62
C GLU A 55 14.35 -6.08 1.85
N GLN A 56 14.62 -4.78 1.80
CA GLN A 56 15.95 -4.20 1.99
C GLN A 56 16.30 -3.95 3.47
N ASN A 57 15.40 -4.26 4.40
CA ASN A 57 15.53 -3.93 5.83
C ASN A 57 15.81 -2.44 6.09
N GLU A 58 15.22 -1.57 5.27
CA GLU A 58 15.34 -0.13 5.44
C GLU A 58 14.40 0.35 6.54
N ALA A 59 14.93 1.15 7.46
CA ALA A 59 14.13 1.78 8.50
C ALA A 59 13.40 3.01 7.94
N LEU A 60 12.18 3.21 8.41
CA LEU A 60 11.34 4.35 8.08
C LEU A 60 10.74 4.91 9.37
N THR A 61 10.62 6.23 9.46
CA THR A 61 9.82 6.86 10.50
C THR A 61 8.36 6.86 10.07
N GLY A 62 7.49 6.28 10.90
CA GLY A 62 6.04 6.25 10.67
C GLY A 62 5.40 7.64 10.52
N PRO A 63 4.12 7.70 10.11
CA PRO A 63 3.36 8.95 10.08
C PRO A 63 3.31 9.59 11.47
N GLY A 64 3.20 10.92 11.53
CA GLY A 64 3.10 11.65 12.79
C GLY A 64 1.84 11.28 13.58
N ASP A 65 1.92 11.36 14.92
CA ASP A 65 0.85 10.89 15.82
C ASP A 65 -0.50 11.54 15.53
N ALA A 66 -0.54 12.86 15.28
CA ALA A 66 -1.78 13.57 14.95
C ALA A 66 -2.45 13.04 13.68
N VAL A 67 -1.66 12.66 12.66
CA VAL A 67 -2.19 12.04 11.44
C VAL A 67 -2.76 10.65 11.76
N MET A 68 -2.06 9.88 12.61
CA MET A 68 -2.53 8.55 12.98
C MET A 68 -3.77 8.58 13.87
N GLU A 69 -3.95 9.58 14.71
CA GLU A 69 -5.20 9.76 15.48
C GLU A 69 -6.41 9.90 14.55
N GLU A 70 -6.31 10.69 13.48
CA GLU A 70 -7.37 10.84 12.48
C GLU A 70 -7.64 9.52 11.74
N VAL A 71 -6.58 8.83 11.31
CA VAL A 71 -6.69 7.52 10.63
C VAL A 71 -7.37 6.50 11.53
N LEU A 72 -7.00 6.45 12.81
CA LEU A 72 -7.55 5.50 13.78
C LEU A 72 -9.01 5.80 14.16
N ALA A 73 -9.45 7.05 14.03
CA ALA A 73 -10.84 7.45 14.24
C ALA A 73 -11.73 7.23 13.01
N SER A 74 -11.15 6.89 11.85
CA SER A 74 -11.91 6.76 10.60
C SER A 74 -12.86 5.56 10.60
N PRO A 75 -14.10 5.71 10.08
CA PRO A 75 -15.01 4.58 9.86
C PRO A 75 -14.47 3.57 8.84
N HIS A 76 -13.49 3.95 8.02
CA HIS A 76 -12.85 3.09 7.03
C HIS A 76 -11.68 2.27 7.58
N LEU A 77 -11.26 2.51 8.83
CA LEU A 77 -10.14 1.78 9.44
C LEU A 77 -10.33 0.25 9.44
N PRO A 78 -11.51 -0.33 9.74
CA PRO A 78 -11.68 -1.78 9.70
C PRO A 78 -11.40 -2.37 8.32
N ALA A 79 -11.88 -1.73 7.25
CA ALA A 79 -11.61 -2.15 5.88
C ALA A 79 -10.12 -1.99 5.53
N ALA A 80 -9.48 -0.92 6.01
CA ALA A 80 -8.05 -0.70 5.79
C ALA A 80 -7.20 -1.79 6.46
N LYS A 81 -7.58 -2.21 7.67
CA LYS A 81 -6.93 -3.33 8.37
C LYS A 81 -7.08 -4.64 7.63
N GLU A 82 -8.29 -4.97 7.17
CA GLU A 82 -8.52 -6.18 6.38
C GLU A 82 -7.68 -6.20 5.09
N ALA A 83 -7.54 -5.07 4.40
CA ALA A 83 -6.71 -4.96 3.21
C ALA A 83 -5.22 -5.18 3.52
N VAL A 84 -4.72 -4.63 4.64
CA VAL A 84 -3.33 -4.86 5.09
C VAL A 84 -3.11 -6.31 5.52
N GLU A 85 -4.05 -6.94 6.21
CA GLU A 85 -3.96 -8.36 6.59
C GLU A 85 -3.87 -9.28 5.35
N LYS A 86 -4.60 -8.95 4.27
CA LYS A 86 -4.47 -9.65 2.98
C LYS A 86 -3.07 -9.48 2.39
N ILE A 87 -2.51 -8.26 2.45
CA ILE A 87 -1.14 -8.00 1.99
C ILE A 87 -0.13 -8.80 2.82
N GLU A 88 -0.23 -8.80 4.16
CA GLU A 88 0.62 -9.60 5.05
C GLU A 88 0.56 -11.10 4.71
N SER A 89 -0.63 -11.59 4.38
CA SER A 89 -0.83 -12.98 3.94
C SER A 89 -0.12 -13.28 2.61
N LEU A 90 -0.10 -12.33 1.67
CA LEU A 90 0.63 -12.45 0.40
C LEU A 90 2.15 -12.36 0.58
N VAL A 91 2.61 -11.52 1.50
CA VAL A 91 4.04 -11.36 1.81
C VAL A 91 4.56 -12.55 2.61
N GLY A 92 3.71 -13.17 3.43
CA GLY A 92 4.02 -14.32 4.29
C GLY A 92 4.52 -13.95 5.69
N GLU A 93 4.51 -12.66 6.04
CA GLU A 93 4.93 -12.14 7.34
C GLU A 93 4.19 -10.84 7.68
N PRO A 94 4.06 -10.50 8.98
CA PRO A 94 3.53 -9.20 9.39
C PRO A 94 4.43 -8.07 8.90
N LEU A 95 3.82 -6.98 8.42
CA LEU A 95 4.58 -5.80 8.01
C LEU A 95 5.12 -5.06 9.26
N PRO A 96 6.24 -4.34 9.15
CA PRO A 96 6.68 -3.43 10.20
C PRO A 96 5.58 -2.43 10.58
N LYS A 97 5.50 -2.08 11.86
CA LYS A 97 4.43 -1.21 12.39
C LYS A 97 4.32 0.10 11.63
N GLU A 98 5.46 0.72 11.34
CA GLU A 98 5.54 2.01 10.66
C GLU A 98 4.97 1.90 9.23
N GLU A 99 5.27 0.81 8.52
CA GLU A 99 4.71 0.54 7.19
C GLU A 99 3.21 0.25 7.23
N GLN A 100 2.75 -0.51 8.25
CA GLN A 100 1.31 -0.71 8.47
C GLN A 100 0.59 0.63 8.67
N GLN A 101 1.16 1.55 9.44
CA GLN A 101 0.57 2.87 9.69
C GLN A 101 0.45 3.69 8.39
N PHE A 102 1.49 3.69 7.55
CA PHE A 102 1.41 4.33 6.23
C PHE A 102 0.34 3.70 5.34
N LEU A 103 0.25 2.37 5.33
CA LEU A 103 -0.78 1.69 4.55
C LEU A 103 -2.18 2.00 5.07
N TYR A 104 -2.41 2.00 6.38
CA TYR A 104 -3.71 2.41 6.95
C TYR A 104 -4.08 3.82 6.53
N MET A 105 -3.13 4.77 6.58
CA MET A 105 -3.36 6.13 6.13
C MET A 105 -3.76 6.18 4.66
N HIS A 106 -3.04 5.49 3.77
CA HIS A 106 -3.35 5.49 2.34
C HIS A 106 -4.66 4.77 2.02
N PHE A 107 -4.94 3.62 2.63
CA PHE A 107 -6.20 2.90 2.44
C PHE A 107 -7.39 3.70 2.94
N VAL A 108 -7.30 4.30 4.15
CA VAL A 108 -8.36 5.16 4.68
C VAL A 108 -8.62 6.35 3.77
N SER A 109 -7.56 7.00 3.29
CA SER A 109 -7.67 8.13 2.34
C SER A 109 -8.33 7.70 1.02
N THR A 110 -7.87 6.58 0.43
CA THR A 110 -8.43 6.04 -0.81
C THR A 110 -9.90 5.65 -0.64
N PHE A 111 -10.27 4.93 0.42
CA PHE A 111 -11.65 4.52 0.68
C PHE A 111 -12.58 5.71 0.92
N SER A 112 -12.10 6.73 1.63
CA SER A 112 -12.86 7.97 1.84
C SER A 112 -13.08 8.74 0.53
N SER A 113 -12.21 8.59 -0.46
CA SER A 113 -12.30 9.28 -1.76
C SER A 113 -13.25 8.61 -2.76
N VAL A 114 -13.65 7.36 -2.52
CA VAL A 114 -14.50 6.55 -3.42
C VAL A 114 -15.83 6.13 -2.78
N SER A 115 -16.07 6.53 -1.53
CA SER A 115 -17.34 6.31 -0.81
C SER A 115 -18.31 7.47 -1.05
#